data_AF-A0A950PCV5-F1
#
_entry.id   AF-A0A950PCV5-F1
#
_cell.length_a   1.000
_cell.length_b   1.000
_cell.length_c   1.000
_cell.angle_alpha   90.00
_cell.angle_beta   90.00
_cell.angle_gamma   90.00
#
_symmetry.space_group_name_H-M   'P 1'
#
loop_
_entity.id
_entity.type
_entity.pdbx_description
1 polymer ?
#
loop_
_entity_poly.entity_id
_entity_poly.type
_entity_poly.pdbx_seq_one_letter_code
_entity_poly.pdbx_strand_id
1 'polypeptide(L)' 'MAESRSSPVIQREEALKIAREDAEKAYGDLSPYRVLITLESDGWHVVYELRNPHQQGGGPRYVINAATGAVIAKEYSQ' A
#
# COMPACT_ATOMS: atom_id res chain seq x y z
N MET A 1 -1.48 -8.50 34.15
CA MET A 1 -1.69 -7.53 33.05
C MET A 1 -1.28 -8.25 31.78
N ALA A 2 -2.23 -8.78 31.03
CA ALA A 2 -1.97 -9.61 29.87
C ALA A 2 -2.88 -9.13 28.72
N GLU A 3 -2.35 -9.26 27.51
CA GLU A 3 -3.02 -9.09 26.21
C GLU A 3 -3.11 -7.66 25.68
N SER A 4 -1.95 -7.11 25.29
CA SER A 4 -1.90 -6.18 24.16
C SER A 4 -2.30 -6.94 22.90
N ARG A 5 -3.61 -7.00 22.63
CA ARG A 5 -4.12 -7.43 21.34
C ARG A 5 -3.50 -6.53 20.28
N SER A 6 -2.51 -7.05 19.57
CA SER A 6 -1.98 -6.47 18.33
C SER A 6 -3.03 -6.60 17.22
N SER A 7 -4.25 -6.14 17.47
CA SER A 7 -5.22 -5.91 16.43
C SER A 7 -4.64 -4.81 15.54
N PRO A 8 -4.58 -4.99 14.22
CA PRO A 8 -4.18 -3.90 13.35
C PRO A 8 -5.13 -2.73 13.62
N VAL A 9 -4.57 -1.61 14.09
CA VAL A 9 -5.33 -0.41 14.45
C VAL A 9 -5.98 0.17 13.20
N ILE A 10 -5.31 0.03 12.07
CA ILE A 10 -5.83 0.40 10.76
C ILE A 10 -6.23 -0.83 9.94
N GLN A 11 -7.42 -0.73 9.36
CA GLN A 11 -7.96 -1.75 8.47
C GLN A 11 -7.36 -1.65 7.07
N ARG A 12 -7.51 -2.73 6.28
CA ARG A 12 -7.07 -2.78 4.88
C ARG A 12 -7.53 -1.56 4.07
N GLU A 13 -8.74 -1.10 4.32
CA GLU A 13 -9.37 0.00 3.57
C GLU A 13 -8.68 1.33 3.87
N GLU A 14 -8.25 1.53 5.11
CA GLU A 14 -7.53 2.73 5.54
C GLU A 14 -6.12 2.76 4.95
N ALA A 15 -5.39 1.64 5.02
CA ALA A 15 -4.08 1.50 4.40
C ALA A 15 -4.17 1.72 2.87
N LEU A 16 -5.17 1.12 2.23
CA LEU A 16 -5.41 1.30 0.81
C LEU A 16 -5.72 2.76 0.45
N LYS A 17 -6.52 3.44 1.27
CA LYS A 17 -6.86 4.85 1.08
C LYS A 17 -5.62 5.75 1.14
N ILE A 18 -4.76 5.56 2.14
CA ILE A 18 -3.50 6.31 2.28
C ILE A 18 -2.59 6.08 1.07
N ALA A 19 -2.37 4.82 0.68
CA ALA A 19 -1.53 4.49 -0.47
C ALA A 19 -2.13 5.05 -1.78
N ARG A 20 -3.46 4.95 -1.95
CA ARG A 20 -4.15 5.44 -3.14
C ARG A 20 -4.07 6.94 -3.26
N GLU A 21 -4.35 7.70 -2.20
CA GLU A 21 -4.30 9.16 -2.25
C GLU A 21 -2.90 9.68 -2.61
N ASP A 22 -1.85 9.03 -2.10
CA ASP A 22 -0.47 9.38 -2.43
C ASP A 22 -0.09 8.97 -3.87
N ALA A 23 -0.46 7.75 -4.29
CA ALA A 23 -0.21 7.26 -5.63
C ALA A 23 -0.98 8.05 -6.70
N GLU A 24 -2.22 8.47 -6.42
CA GLU A 24 -3.05 9.29 -7.31
C GLU A 24 -2.46 10.70 -7.46
N LYS A 25 -1.85 11.24 -6.40
CA LYS A 25 -1.10 12.51 -6.49
C LYS A 25 0.18 12.40 -7.30
N ALA A 26 0.89 11.27 -7.21
CA ALA A 26 2.18 11.07 -7.88
C ALA A 26 2.03 10.66 -9.35
N TYR A 27 1.10 9.74 -9.65
CA TYR A 27 0.90 9.16 -10.98
C TYR A 27 -0.35 9.70 -11.71
N GLY A 28 -1.26 10.38 -11.01
CA GLY A 28 -2.55 10.77 -11.56
C GLY A 28 -3.48 9.56 -11.67
N ASP A 29 -3.73 9.11 -12.90
CA ASP A 29 -4.65 8.02 -13.17
C ASP A 29 -4.08 6.64 -12.80
N LEU A 30 -4.58 6.09 -11.69
CA LEU A 30 -4.29 4.73 -11.24
C LEU A 30 -5.18 3.67 -11.89
N SER A 31 -6.11 4.05 -12.77
CA SER A 31 -7.02 3.16 -13.52
C SER A 31 -6.33 1.99 -14.24
N PRO A 32 -5.15 2.15 -14.89
CA PRO A 32 -4.46 1.03 -15.53
C PRO A 32 -3.70 0.13 -14.54
N TYR A 33 -3.60 0.52 -13.27
CA TYR A 33 -2.91 -0.24 -12.23
C TYR A 33 -3.89 -1.12 -11.47
N ARG A 34 -3.42 -2.33 -11.14
CA ARG A 34 -4.05 -3.24 -10.20
C ARG A 34 -3.39 -3.04 -8.85
N VAL A 35 -4.19 -2.73 -7.84
CA VAL A 35 -3.72 -2.63 -6.47
C VAL A 35 -3.82 -3.99 -5.79
N LEU A 36 -2.71 -4.45 -5.23
CA LEU A 36 -2.61 -5.63 -4.39
C LEU A 36 -2.32 -5.15 -2.97
N ILE A 37 -3.19 -5.50 -2.03
CA ILE A 37 -3.01 -5.21 -0.62
C ILE A 37 -2.90 -6.51 0.15
N THR A 38 -1.79 -6.67 0.88
CA THR A 38 -1.51 -7.87 1.69
C THR A 38 -1.09 -7.44 3.09
N LEU A 39 -1.64 -8.10 4.11
CA LEU A 39 -1.20 -7.89 5.49
C LEU A 39 -0.05 -8.86 5.79
N GLU A 40 1.13 -8.33 6.03
CA GLU A 40 2.33 -9.06 6.43
C GLU A 40 2.73 -8.69 7.86
N SER A 41 3.76 -9.35 8.41
CA SER A 41 4.26 -9.06 9.76
C SER A 41 4.80 -7.64 9.93
N ASP A 42 5.26 -7.00 8.86
CA ASP A 42 5.76 -5.62 8.87
C ASP A 42 4.62 -4.58 8.73
N GLY A 43 3.49 -4.99 8.18
CA GLY A 43 2.31 -4.15 8.01
C GLY A 43 1.52 -4.44 6.73
N TRP A 44 0.76 -3.45 6.27
CA TRP A 44 0.03 -3.48 5.01
C TRP A 44 0.95 -3.15 3.85
N HIS A 45 1.18 -4.15 2.99
CA HIS A 45 1.94 -4.00 1.76
C HIS A 45 0.96 -3.71 0.64
N VAL A 46 1.05 -2.50 0.06
CA VAL A 46 0.24 -2.07 -1.07
C VAL A 46 1.13 -1.98 -2.28
N VAL A 47 0.94 -2.90 -3.22
CA VAL A 47 1.70 -2.97 -4.47
C VAL A 47 0.78 -2.59 -5.62
N TYR A 48 1.19 -1.61 -6.42
CA TYR A 48 0.51 -1.28 -7.66
C TYR A 48 1.23 -1.97 -8.80
N GLU A 49 0.54 -2.86 -9.49
CA GLU A 49 1.06 -3.54 -10.69
C GLU A 49 0.29 -3.08 -11.91
N LEU A 50 0.97 -2.84 -13.02
CA LEU A 50 0.28 -2.51 -14.28
C LEU A 50 -0.55 -3.71 -14.72
N ARG A 51 -1.83 -3.49 -15.07
CA ARG A 51 -2.65 -4.56 -15.68
C ARG A 51 -2.08 -5.02 -17.01
N ASN A 52 -1.35 -4.14 -17.70
CA ASN A 52 -0.73 -4.43 -18.98
C ASN A 52 0.68 -5.00 -18.76
N PRO A 53 0.93 -6.29 -19.01
CA PRO A 53 2.27 -6.87 -18.91
C PRO A 53 3.22 -6.33 -19.99
N HIS A 54 2.70 -5.64 -21.01
CA HIS A 54 3.50 -4.95 -22.04
C HIS A 54 4.06 -3.60 -21.58
N GLN A 55 3.61 -3.04 -20.45
CA GLN A 55 4.25 -1.86 -19.89
C GLN A 55 5.45 -2.29 -19.03
N GLN A 56 6.65 -1.91 -19.47
CA GLN A 56 7.85 -2.05 -18.66
C GLN A 56 7.89 -0.91 -17.65
N GLY A 57 7.63 -1.24 -16.39
CA GLY A 57 7.62 -0.31 -15.27
C GLY A 57 6.89 -0.96 -14.10
N GLY A 58 7.58 -1.18 -12.98
CA GLY A 58 6.89 -1.54 -11.75
C GLY A 58 6.04 -0.36 -11.28
N GLY A 59 4.81 -0.60 -10.83
CA GLY A 59 4.05 0.46 -10.20
C GLY A 59 4.55 0.75 -8.78
N PRO A 60 4.04 1.80 -8.13
CA PRO A 60 4.50 2.17 -6.81
C PRO A 60 4.22 1.08 -5.77
N ARG A 61 5.11 0.95 -4.79
CA ARG A 61 4.94 0.04 -3.65
C ARG A 61 4.97 0.82 -2.35
N TYR A 62 4.04 0.51 -1.46
CA TYR A 62 3.91 1.13 -0.15
C TYR A 62 3.90 0.05 0.92
N VAL A 63 4.52 0.36 2.03
CA VAL A 63 4.48 -0.44 3.26
C VAL A 63 3.93 0.47 4.34
N ILE A 64 2.78 0.12 4.90
CA ILE A 64 2.07 0.92 5.90
C ILE A 64 2.00 0.11 7.18
N ASN A 65 2.46 0.69 8.27
CA ASN A 65 2.47 0.04 9.57
C ASN A 65 1.04 -0.23 10.03
N ALA A 66 0.65 -1.50 10.20
CA ALA A 66 -0.71 -1.87 10.57
C ALA A 66 -1.10 -1.44 12.01
N ALA A 67 -0.14 -1.13 12.87
CA ALA A 67 -0.37 -0.70 14.25
C ALA A 67 -0.49 0.82 14.41
N THR A 68 0.14 1.61 13.54
CA THR A 68 0.15 3.09 13.66
C THR A 68 -0.48 3.81 12.47
N GLY A 69 -0.61 3.15 11.32
CA GLY A 69 -1.00 3.79 10.07
C GLY A 69 0.08 4.66 9.43
N ALA A 70 1.31 4.62 9.95
CA ALA A 70 2.43 5.33 9.35
C ALA A 70 2.91 4.60 8.09
N VAL A 71 3.17 5.34 7.02
CA VAL A 71 3.87 4.81 5.84
C VAL A 71 5.32 4.54 6.24
N ILE A 72 5.68 3.26 6.36
CA ILE A 72 7.04 2.80 6.68
C ILE A 72 7.96 3.02 5.48
N ALA A 73 7.49 2.63 4.29
CA ALA A 73 8.26 2.75 3.06
C ALA A 73 7.33 3.07 1.90
N LYS A 74 7.84 3.85 0.96
CA LYS A 74 7.23 4.05 -0.35
C LYS A 74 8.33 4.06 -1.38
N GLU A 75 8.20 3.22 -2.39
CA GLU A 75 9.11 3.20 -3.51
C GLU A 75 8.34 3.40 -4.80
N TYR A 76 8.83 4.37 -5.58
CA TYR A 76 8.34 4.68 -6.90
C TYR A 76 9.42 4.24 -7.88
N SER A 77 9.10 3.30 -8.74
CA SER A 77 9.93 3.02 -9.91
C SER A 77 9.70 4.16 -10.91
N GLN A 78 10.59 5.17 -10.90
CA GLN A 78 10.63 6.27 -11.87
C GLN A 78 11.55 5.93 -13.05
#